data_AF-A0A3R7VZA7-F1
#
_entry.id   AF-A0A3R7VZA7-F1
#
_cell.length_a   1.000
_cell.length_b   1.000
_cell.length_c   1.000
_cell.angle_alpha   90.00
_cell.angle_beta   90.00
_cell.angle_gamma   90.00
#
_symmetry.space_group_name_H-M   'P 1'
#
loop_
_entity.id
_entity.type
_entity.pdbx_description
1 polymer ?
#
loop_
_entity_poly.entity_id
_entity_poly.type
_entity_poly.pdbx_seq_one_letter_code
_entity_poly.pdbx_strand_id
1 'polypeptide(L)'
;MQQDPSTLLAAMVRQGRVSRNAFSLCLAPLGTGTIVLGGVDDYLHNDVMQYVPLVRPPSSKYFSVDVVDVIVGATSLGLDSTAYVGFGGTQSSGQSFIVDSGSTISQLPVPVFDKLMQVLQEATGIASFGMGTNVVVPPLVMAKLPTLRLVLSGGTKGTGTVQLVVLPEQYVMTVPDSSSSSTITQQVVGFRRGTATIGGGRVH
;
A
#
# COMPACT_ATOMS: atom_id res chain seq x y z
N MET A 1 -17.18 -15.33 1.82
CA MET A 1 -16.40 -14.72 0.73
C MET A 1 -15.29 -15.69 0.34
N GLN A 2 -15.37 -16.34 -0.82
CA GLN A 2 -14.37 -17.33 -1.23
C GLN A 2 -13.45 -16.72 -2.28
N GLN A 3 -12.14 -16.71 -1.99
CA GLN A 3 -11.11 -16.58 -3.01
C GLN A 3 -11.26 -17.70 -4.05
N ASP A 4 -10.77 -17.47 -5.28
CA ASP A 4 -10.85 -18.42 -6.38
C ASP A 4 -10.50 -19.85 -5.89
N PRO A 5 -11.37 -20.86 -6.12
CA PRO A 5 -11.16 -22.21 -5.62
C PRO A 5 -9.90 -22.89 -6.20
N SER A 6 -9.32 -22.33 -7.27
CA SER A 6 -8.06 -22.81 -7.84
C SER A 6 -6.80 -22.34 -7.09
N THR A 7 -6.92 -21.46 -6.08
CA THR A 7 -5.77 -21.00 -5.29
C THR A 7 -5.15 -22.10 -4.44
N LEU A 8 -3.83 -22.01 -4.19
CA LEU A 8 -3.09 -22.94 -3.30
C LEU A 8 -3.78 -23.09 -1.94
N LEU A 9 -4.16 -21.97 -1.32
CA LEU A 9 -4.79 -21.98 -0.01
C LEU A 9 -6.16 -22.66 -0.02
N ALA A 10 -6.96 -22.46 -1.07
CA ALA A 10 -8.22 -23.18 -1.24
C ALA A 10 -8.00 -24.70 -1.38
N ALA A 11 -6.94 -25.12 -2.07
CA ALA A 11 -6.56 -26.53 -2.15
C ALA A 11 -6.14 -27.09 -0.78
N MET A 12 -5.36 -26.34 0.01
CA MET A 12 -4.96 -26.73 1.36
C MET A 12 -6.16 -26.93 2.29
N VAL A 13 -7.17 -26.07 2.20
CA VAL A 13 -8.43 -26.23 2.95
C VAL A 13 -9.16 -27.50 2.51
N ARG A 14 -9.32 -27.75 1.20
CA ARG A 14 -9.97 -28.96 0.68
C ARG A 14 -9.27 -30.24 1.14
N GLN A 15 -7.95 -30.20 1.27
CA GLN A 15 -7.13 -31.33 1.72
C GLN A 15 -7.01 -31.43 3.25
N GLY A 16 -7.71 -30.58 4.02
CA GLY A 16 -7.64 -30.60 5.48
C GLY A 16 -6.29 -30.20 6.07
N ARG A 17 -5.42 -29.52 5.29
CA ARG A 17 -4.10 -29.06 5.75
C ARG A 17 -4.18 -27.80 6.62
N VAL A 18 -5.21 -26.98 6.40
CA VAL A 18 -5.52 -25.79 7.22
C VAL A 18 -7.03 -25.68 7.41
N SER A 19 -7.45 -25.08 8.52
CA SER A 19 -8.86 -24.98 8.92
C SER A 19 -9.62 -23.81 8.28
N ARG A 20 -8.92 -22.81 7.75
CA ARG A 20 -9.54 -21.60 7.17
C ARG A 20 -8.89 -21.24 5.85
N ASN A 21 -9.70 -20.72 4.92
CA ASN A 21 -9.21 -20.12 3.67
C ASN A 21 -8.77 -18.67 3.92
N ALA A 22 -7.80 -18.50 4.81
CA ALA A 22 -7.25 -17.21 5.23
C ALA A 22 -5.74 -17.33 5.42
N PHE A 23 -5.03 -16.22 5.21
CA PHE A 23 -3.61 -16.10 5.49
C PHE A 23 -3.31 -14.69 6.00
N SER A 24 -2.20 -14.54 6.70
CA SER A 24 -1.68 -13.23 7.12
C SER A 24 -0.22 -13.09 6.73
N LEU A 25 0.18 -11.84 6.46
CA LEU A 25 1.54 -11.47 6.10
C LEU A 25 2.08 -10.51 7.17
N CYS A 26 3.21 -10.84 7.76
CA CYS A 26 4.02 -9.91 8.55
C CYS A 26 5.31 -9.68 7.77
N LEU A 27 5.36 -8.60 6.99
CA LEU A 27 6.50 -8.27 6.15
C LEU A 27 7.45 -7.35 6.92
N ALA A 28 8.72 -7.75 7.02
CA ALA A 28 9.76 -6.98 7.69
C ALA A 28 10.80 -6.49 6.66
N PRO A 29 11.58 -5.44 7.01
CA PRO A 29 12.63 -4.95 6.12
C PRO A 29 13.62 -6.04 5.69
N LEU A 30 14.33 -5.78 4.58
CA LEU A 30 15.43 -6.62 4.07
C LEU A 30 15.01 -8.06 3.68
N GLY A 31 13.79 -8.23 3.19
CA GLY A 31 13.31 -9.51 2.65
C GLY A 31 13.00 -10.56 3.73
N THR A 32 12.82 -10.13 4.98
CA THR A 32 12.41 -11.00 6.09
C THR A 32 10.90 -10.88 6.34
N GLY A 33 10.33 -11.85 7.04
CA GLY A 33 8.92 -11.83 7.39
C GLY A 33 8.34 -13.22 7.59
N THR A 34 7.05 -13.24 7.94
CA THR A 34 6.30 -14.46 8.21
C THR A 34 5.02 -14.49 7.38
N ILE A 35 4.76 -15.65 6.77
CA ILE A 35 3.48 -15.97 6.13
C ILE A 35 2.81 -17.03 6.97
N VAL A 36 1.62 -16.72 7.49
CA VAL A 36 0.80 -17.68 8.24
C VAL A 36 -0.31 -18.18 7.33
N LEU A 37 -0.40 -19.49 7.15
CA LEU A 37 -1.46 -20.13 6.35
C LEU A 37 -2.52 -20.71 7.29
N GLY A 38 -3.79 -20.42 7.02
CA GLY A 38 -4.92 -20.92 7.79
C GLY A 38 -5.46 -19.98 8.87
N GLY A 39 -4.92 -18.77 9.00
CA GLY A 39 -5.35 -17.82 10.02
C GLY A 39 -4.40 -16.64 10.22
N VAL A 40 -4.32 -16.20 11.47
CA VAL A 40 -3.43 -15.16 11.97
C VAL A 40 -2.66 -15.73 13.16
N ASP A 41 -1.43 -15.28 13.33
CA ASP A 41 -0.63 -15.52 14.54
C ASP A 41 -0.64 -14.25 15.40
N ASP A 42 -1.21 -14.35 16.59
CA ASP A 42 -1.37 -13.22 17.52
C ASP A 42 -0.06 -12.77 18.18
N TYR A 43 1.05 -13.50 17.99
CA TYR A 43 2.38 -13.07 18.42
C TYR A 43 3.07 -12.14 17.41
N LEU A 44 2.49 -11.95 16.22
CA LEU A 44 3.07 -11.11 15.15
C LEU A 44 2.55 -9.67 15.16
N HIS A 45 1.64 -9.32 16.08
CA HIS A 45 1.07 -7.98 16.20
C HIS A 45 0.82 -7.64 17.69
N ASN A 46 0.84 -6.35 18.04
CA ASN A 46 0.69 -5.90 19.42
C ASN A 46 -0.73 -5.40 19.76
N ASP A 47 -1.44 -4.91 18.74
CA ASP A 47 -2.71 -4.20 18.89
C ASP A 47 -3.88 -5.04 18.36
N VAL A 48 -5.10 -4.69 18.77
CA VAL A 48 -6.31 -5.36 18.27
C VAL A 48 -6.42 -5.16 16.76
N MET A 49 -6.49 -6.29 16.03
CA MET A 49 -6.69 -6.27 14.59
C MET A 49 -7.97 -5.52 14.19
N GLN A 50 -7.82 -4.62 13.23
CA GLN A 50 -8.92 -3.95 12.55
C GLN A 50 -9.16 -4.58 11.18
N TYR A 51 -10.41 -4.56 10.73
CA TYR A 51 -10.82 -5.21 9.50
C TYR A 51 -11.57 -4.23 8.60
N VAL A 52 -11.28 -4.31 7.31
CA VAL A 52 -12.02 -3.62 6.24
C VAL A 52 -12.57 -4.66 5.27
N PRO A 53 -13.76 -4.44 4.70
CA PRO A 53 -14.32 -5.36 3.72
C PRO A 53 -13.47 -5.36 2.45
N LEU A 54 -13.29 -6.54 1.86
CA LEU A 54 -12.77 -6.63 0.51
C LEU A 54 -13.83 -6.16 -0.47
N VAL A 55 -13.47 -5.19 -1.30
CA VAL A 55 -14.31 -4.73 -2.41
C VAL A 55 -13.84 -5.47 -3.64
N ARG A 56 -14.70 -6.31 -4.23
CA ARG A 56 -14.34 -7.03 -5.45
C ARG A 56 -15.35 -6.73 -6.53
N PRO A 57 -14.95 -6.09 -7.65
CA PRO A 57 -15.74 -6.21 -8.85
C PRO A 57 -15.82 -7.71 -9.23
N PRO A 58 -16.94 -8.19 -9.80
CA PRO A 58 -17.16 -9.61 -10.10
C PRO A 58 -16.04 -10.30 -10.90
N SER A 59 -15.24 -9.52 -11.63
CA SER A 59 -14.14 -9.98 -12.48
C SER A 59 -12.74 -9.94 -11.83
N SER A 60 -12.58 -9.35 -10.64
CA SER A 60 -11.26 -9.14 -10.03
C SER A 60 -10.86 -10.26 -9.06
N LYS A 61 -9.63 -10.74 -9.23
CA LYS A 61 -8.97 -11.68 -8.30
C LYS A 61 -8.12 -10.99 -7.23
N TYR A 62 -8.06 -9.66 -7.24
CA TYR A 62 -7.23 -8.89 -6.34
C TYR A 62 -7.86 -8.73 -4.95
N PHE A 63 -7.02 -8.50 -3.94
CA PHE A 63 -7.45 -8.06 -2.61
C PHE A 63 -7.65 -6.55 -2.63
N SER A 64 -8.79 -6.11 -3.16
CA SER A 64 -9.07 -4.68 -3.25
C SER A 64 -9.84 -4.15 -2.03
N VAL A 65 -9.56 -2.90 -1.68
CA VAL A 65 -10.11 -2.16 -0.54
C VAL A 65 -10.38 -0.72 -0.97
N ASP A 66 -11.41 -0.10 -0.40
CA ASP A 66 -11.71 1.30 -0.67
C ASP A 66 -10.89 2.20 0.26
N VAL A 67 -9.99 2.98 -0.31
CA VAL A 67 -9.40 4.15 0.34
C VAL A 67 -10.30 5.34 0.01
N VAL A 68 -10.64 6.14 1.01
CA VAL A 68 -11.54 7.29 0.87
C VAL A 68 -10.86 8.62 1.14
N ASP A 69 -9.68 8.59 1.76
CA ASP A 69 -8.85 9.77 1.95
C ASP A 69 -7.38 9.40 2.21
N VAL A 70 -6.50 10.38 2.00
CA VAL A 70 -5.13 10.36 2.49
C VAL A 70 -4.94 11.59 3.37
N ILE A 71 -4.56 11.35 4.63
CA ILE A 71 -4.24 12.41 5.59
C ILE A 71 -2.72 12.54 5.68
N VAL A 72 -2.23 13.76 5.54
CA VAL A 72 -0.82 14.13 5.63
C VAL A 72 -0.62 14.97 6.88
N GLY A 73 0.08 14.42 7.87
CA GLY A 73 0.20 15.03 9.20
C GLY A 73 -1.16 15.08 9.88
N ALA A 74 -1.81 16.23 9.90
CA ALA A 74 -3.15 16.43 10.45
C ALA A 74 -4.20 16.84 9.39
N THR A 75 -3.81 16.93 8.11
CA THR A 75 -4.63 17.54 7.06
C THR A 75 -4.97 16.53 5.98
N SER A 76 -6.25 16.46 5.60
CA SER A 76 -6.69 15.73 4.41
C SER A 76 -6.05 16.31 3.14
N LEU A 77 -5.80 15.48 2.12
CA LEU A 77 -5.44 15.99 0.79
C LEU A 77 -6.56 16.81 0.13
N GLY A 78 -7.81 16.69 0.63
CA GLY A 78 -8.96 17.47 0.17
C GLY A 78 -9.44 17.11 -1.24
N LEU A 79 -9.16 15.89 -1.68
CA LEU A 79 -9.63 15.37 -2.96
C LEU A 79 -11.03 14.76 -2.81
N ASP A 80 -11.83 14.82 -3.88
CA ASP A 80 -13.11 14.13 -3.94
C ASP A 80 -12.93 12.61 -3.82
N SER A 81 -13.91 11.90 -3.25
CA SER A 81 -13.83 10.45 -3.05
C SER A 81 -13.62 9.68 -4.35
N THR A 82 -14.07 10.21 -5.48
CA THR A 82 -13.84 9.64 -6.83
C THR A 82 -12.37 9.68 -7.28
N ALA A 83 -11.51 10.46 -6.60
CA ALA A 83 -10.07 10.45 -6.83
C ALA A 83 -9.41 9.17 -6.28
N TYR A 84 -10.04 8.54 -5.28
CA TYR A 84 -9.52 7.36 -4.58
C TYR A 84 -10.28 6.09 -4.96
N VAL A 85 -11.61 6.19 -5.02
CA VAL A 85 -12.50 5.07 -5.36
C VAL A 85 -12.88 5.19 -6.82
N GLY A 86 -12.60 4.14 -7.57
CA GLY A 86 -13.16 3.97 -8.89
C GLY A 86 -12.29 4.42 -10.07
N PHE A 87 -10.98 4.54 -9.85
CA PHE A 87 -10.03 4.88 -10.90
C PHE A 87 -10.06 3.84 -12.05
N GLY A 88 -10.04 4.27 -13.32
CA GLY A 88 -9.83 3.36 -14.46
C GLY A 88 -11.06 2.61 -15.03
N GLY A 89 -12.30 3.01 -14.74
CA GLY A 89 -13.49 2.47 -15.40
C GLY A 89 -14.71 3.39 -15.27
N THR A 90 -15.69 3.27 -16.18
CA THR A 90 -17.00 3.93 -16.02
C THR A 90 -17.58 3.55 -14.66
N GLN A 91 -18.39 4.43 -14.06
CA GLN A 91 -18.91 4.42 -12.69
C GLN A 91 -19.46 3.07 -12.14
N SER A 92 -19.58 2.05 -12.97
CA SER A 92 -20.02 0.69 -12.63
C SER A 92 -18.90 -0.35 -12.48
N SER A 93 -17.62 0.01 -12.69
CA SER A 93 -16.47 -0.93 -12.68
C SER A 93 -15.23 -0.42 -11.93
N GLY A 94 -15.40 0.66 -11.18
CA GLY A 94 -14.31 1.42 -10.58
C GLY A 94 -13.24 0.58 -9.87
N GLN A 95 -11.96 0.86 -10.12
CA GLN A 95 -10.85 0.15 -9.48
C GLN A 95 -10.61 0.73 -8.09
N SER A 96 -10.69 -0.13 -7.09
CA SER A 96 -10.31 0.14 -5.69
C SER A 96 -8.80 -0.09 -5.50
N PHE A 97 -8.23 0.44 -4.42
CA PHE A 97 -6.83 0.17 -4.06
C PHE A 97 -6.61 -1.33 -3.86
N ILE A 98 -5.44 -1.85 -4.22
CA ILE A 98 -5.09 -3.27 -4.04
C ILE A 98 -4.00 -3.37 -2.99
N VAL A 99 -4.14 -4.34 -2.08
CA VAL A 99 -3.05 -4.78 -1.22
C VAL A 99 -2.25 -5.84 -1.96
N ASP A 100 -1.04 -5.48 -2.41
CA ASP A 100 -0.17 -6.32 -3.24
C ASP A 100 1.25 -6.43 -2.65
N SER A 101 1.56 -7.57 -2.05
CA SER A 101 2.91 -7.86 -1.54
C SER A 101 3.94 -8.11 -2.64
N GLY A 102 3.51 -8.27 -3.91
CA GLY A 102 4.38 -8.43 -5.07
C GLY A 102 4.91 -7.10 -5.63
N SER A 103 4.44 -5.96 -5.13
CA SER A 103 4.87 -4.63 -5.55
C SER A 103 5.69 -3.94 -4.46
N THR A 104 6.89 -3.48 -4.78
CA THR A 104 7.77 -2.73 -3.84
C THR A 104 7.28 -1.30 -3.61
N ILE A 105 6.80 -0.63 -4.67
CA ILE A 105 6.41 0.79 -4.64
C ILE A 105 4.88 0.88 -4.73
N SER A 106 4.28 1.73 -3.89
CA SER A 106 2.84 2.00 -3.92
C SER A 106 2.49 2.82 -5.16
N GLN A 107 1.63 2.27 -6.03
CA GLN A 107 1.10 3.00 -7.17
C GLN A 107 -0.17 3.76 -6.78
N LEU A 108 -0.14 5.09 -6.88
CA LEU A 108 -1.26 5.94 -6.51
C LEU A 108 -2.03 6.43 -7.74
N PRO A 109 -3.37 6.64 -7.65
CA PRO A 109 -4.12 7.36 -8.67
C PRO A 109 -3.45 8.70 -8.98
N VAL A 110 -3.48 9.11 -10.26
CA VAL A 110 -2.86 10.35 -10.74
C VAL A 110 -3.14 11.57 -9.85
N PRO A 111 -4.41 11.93 -9.55
CA PRO A 111 -4.68 13.12 -8.72
C PRO A 111 -4.15 13.00 -7.29
N VAL A 112 -4.15 11.78 -6.73
CA VAL A 112 -3.65 11.51 -5.39
C VAL A 112 -2.12 11.62 -5.35
N PHE A 113 -1.43 11.05 -6.34
CA PHE A 113 0.02 11.17 -6.47
C PHE A 113 0.45 12.63 -6.61
N ASP A 114 -0.15 13.35 -7.56
CA ASP A 114 0.23 14.72 -7.88
C ASP A 114 0.03 15.62 -6.65
N LYS A 115 -1.09 15.45 -5.91
CA LYS A 115 -1.35 16.21 -4.69
C LYS A 115 -0.44 15.82 -3.53
N LEU A 116 -0.16 14.54 -3.33
CA LEU A 116 0.75 14.08 -2.29
C LEU A 116 2.17 14.59 -2.52
N MET A 117 2.69 14.50 -3.74
CA MET A 117 4.03 14.99 -4.06
C MET A 117 4.14 16.50 -3.83
N GLN A 118 3.11 17.28 -4.20
CA GLN A 118 3.05 18.71 -3.89
C GLN A 118 3.25 18.96 -2.39
N VAL A 119 2.49 18.27 -1.52
CA VAL A 119 2.56 18.48 -0.07
C VAL A 119 3.92 18.08 0.50
N LEU A 120 4.53 16.98 0.00
CA LEU A 120 5.86 16.55 0.46
C LEU A 120 6.97 17.50 0.00
N GLN A 121 6.85 18.06 -1.21
CA GLN A 121 7.79 19.07 -1.74
C GLN A 121 7.70 20.37 -0.93
N GLU A 122 6.49 20.81 -0.59
CA GLU A 122 6.26 21.96 0.30
C GLU A 122 6.84 21.72 1.70
N ALA A 123 6.60 20.54 2.29
CA ALA A 123 7.11 20.19 3.62
C ALA A 123 8.64 20.17 3.67
N THR A 124 9.29 19.65 2.62
CA THR A 124 10.75 19.52 2.57
C THR A 124 11.44 20.80 2.12
N GLY A 125 10.76 21.63 1.32
CA GLY A 125 11.34 22.77 0.59
C GLY A 125 12.12 22.36 -0.66
N ILE A 126 11.96 21.12 -1.14
CA ILE A 126 12.70 20.56 -2.28
C ILE A 126 11.70 20.31 -3.41
N ALA A 127 11.77 21.12 -4.47
CA ALA A 127 10.80 21.10 -5.58
C ALA A 127 10.74 19.76 -6.34
N SER A 128 11.80 18.97 -6.31
CA SER A 128 11.85 17.65 -6.95
C SER A 128 11.76 16.48 -5.95
N PHE A 129 11.38 16.72 -4.69
CA PHE A 129 11.24 15.65 -3.71
C PHE A 129 10.21 14.61 -4.20
N GLY A 130 10.61 13.34 -4.16
CA GLY A 130 9.79 12.21 -4.65
C GLY A 130 9.67 12.10 -6.17
N MET A 131 10.34 12.97 -6.95
CA MET A 131 10.32 12.96 -8.41
C MET A 131 11.64 12.41 -8.96
N GLY A 132 11.64 11.17 -9.44
CA GLY A 132 12.82 10.54 -10.07
C GLY A 132 13.57 9.56 -9.16
N THR A 133 14.81 9.25 -9.54
CA THR A 133 15.63 8.20 -8.92
C THR A 133 16.48 8.70 -7.75
N ASN A 134 16.46 7.93 -6.67
CA ASN A 134 17.56 7.64 -5.74
C ASN A 134 18.39 8.83 -5.26
N VAL A 135 18.01 9.41 -4.12
CA VAL A 135 18.79 10.44 -3.41
C VAL A 135 18.86 10.06 -1.94
N VAL A 136 20.02 10.23 -1.30
CA VAL A 136 20.12 10.14 0.16
C VAL A 136 19.28 11.27 0.75
N VAL A 137 18.22 10.95 1.49
CA VAL A 137 17.39 11.94 2.20
C VAL A 137 18.13 12.30 3.51
N PRO A 138 18.64 13.54 3.66
CA PRO A 138 19.35 13.92 4.87
C PRO A 138 18.43 13.83 6.10
N PRO A 139 18.95 13.55 7.32
CA PRO A 139 18.14 13.48 8.53
C PRO A 139 17.27 14.72 8.79
N LEU A 140 17.78 15.91 8.46
CA LEU A 140 17.04 17.17 8.58
C LEU A 140 15.85 17.29 7.60
N VAL A 141 15.93 16.62 6.44
CA VAL A 141 14.82 16.53 5.49
C VAL A 141 13.83 15.46 5.96
N MET A 142 14.33 14.31 6.40
CA MET A 142 13.51 13.23 6.96
C MET A 142 12.65 13.71 8.14
N ALA A 143 13.21 14.54 9.03
CA ALA A 143 12.48 15.11 10.17
C ALA A 143 11.33 16.06 9.78
N LYS A 144 11.31 16.58 8.55
CA LYS A 144 10.20 17.41 8.02
C LYS A 144 9.09 16.57 7.40
N LEU A 145 9.33 15.29 7.17
CA LEU A 145 8.38 14.44 6.47
C LEU A 145 7.21 14.07 7.40
N PRO A 146 5.96 14.23 6.94
CA PRO A 146 4.79 13.99 7.76
C PRO A 146 4.47 12.49 7.86
N THR A 147 3.85 12.08 8.97
CA THR A 147 3.14 10.79 9.02
C THR A 147 1.98 10.82 8.02
N LEU A 148 1.86 9.77 7.21
CA LEU A 148 0.75 9.58 6.30
C LEU A 148 -0.29 8.66 6.95
N ARG A 149 -1.56 8.86 6.63
CA ARG A 149 -2.63 7.91 6.97
C ARG A 149 -3.50 7.68 5.76
N LEU A 150 -3.57 6.43 5.30
CA LEU A 150 -4.58 6.03 4.33
C LEU A 150 -5.86 5.72 5.12
N VAL A 151 -6.95 6.39 4.77
CA VAL A 151 -8.25 6.19 5.41
C VAL A 151 -9.01 5.16 4.58
N LEU A 152 -9.17 3.97 5.12
CA LEU A 152 -9.90 2.87 4.48
C LEU A 152 -11.36 2.89 4.94
N SER A 153 -12.28 2.68 4.00
CA SER A 153 -13.70 2.52 4.29
C SER A 153 -13.95 1.18 4.97
N GLY A 154 -14.72 1.20 6.06
CA GLY A 154 -15.10 0.01 6.81
C GLY A 154 -14.56 -0.02 8.24
N GLY A 155 -14.76 -1.17 8.89
CA GLY A 155 -14.44 -1.41 10.29
C GLY A 155 -15.01 -2.76 10.74
N THR A 156 -14.91 -3.09 12.04
CA THR A 156 -15.27 -4.41 12.62
C THR A 156 -16.75 -4.81 12.45
N LYS A 157 -17.58 -3.98 11.80
CA LYS A 157 -18.97 -4.27 11.40
C LYS A 157 -19.34 -3.76 9.99
N GLY A 158 -18.36 -3.43 9.15
CA GLY A 158 -18.60 -2.85 7.82
C GLY A 158 -19.03 -1.37 7.83
N THR A 159 -18.98 -0.72 8.99
CA THR A 159 -19.25 0.72 9.16
C THR A 159 -18.03 1.41 9.77
N GLY A 160 -17.86 2.70 9.46
CA GLY A 160 -16.74 3.52 9.97
C GLY A 160 -15.55 3.58 9.02
N THR A 161 -14.39 3.93 9.58
CA THR A 161 -13.11 3.96 8.87
C THR A 161 -12.00 3.33 9.70
N VAL A 162 -11.01 2.78 9.00
CA VAL A 162 -9.75 2.28 9.55
C VAL A 162 -8.62 3.14 9.00
N GLN A 163 -7.66 3.53 9.83
CA GLN A 163 -6.52 4.35 9.39
C GLN A 163 -5.26 3.50 9.35
N LEU A 164 -4.72 3.29 8.15
CA LEU A 164 -3.39 2.72 8.00
C LEU A 164 -2.35 3.84 8.14
N VAL A 165 -1.66 3.84 9.27
CA VAL A 165 -0.59 4.81 9.57
C VAL A 165 0.70 4.37 8.89
N VAL A 166 1.32 5.29 8.15
CA VAL A 166 2.59 5.07 7.44
C VAL A 166 3.57 6.17 7.83
N LEU A 167 4.61 5.78 8.56
CA LEU A 167 5.67 6.68 9.02
C LEU A 167 6.65 7.03 7.87
N PRO A 168 7.38 8.17 7.96
CA PRO A 168 8.41 8.54 6.98
C PRO A 168 9.38 7.41 6.64
N GLU A 169 9.83 6.65 7.63
CA GLU A 169 10.75 5.53 7.47
C GLU A 169 10.16 4.37 6.65
N GLN A 170 8.83 4.30 6.54
CA GLN A 170 8.14 3.26 5.78
C GLN A 170 7.90 3.65 4.32
N TYR A 171 7.78 4.95 4.02
CA TYR A 171 7.60 5.43 2.63
C TYR A 171 8.85 6.08 2.04
N VAL A 172 9.92 6.26 2.80
CA VAL A 172 11.27 6.56 2.29
C VAL A 172 12.10 5.29 2.45
N MET A 173 12.15 4.52 1.37
CA MET A 173 12.76 3.19 1.39
C MET A 173 14.25 3.28 1.09
N THR A 174 15.03 2.49 1.81
CA THR A 174 16.44 2.25 1.48
C THR A 174 16.54 1.17 0.41
N VAL A 175 17.20 1.49 -0.70
CA VAL A 175 17.45 0.57 -1.81
C VAL A 175 18.95 0.24 -1.85
N PRO A 176 19.33 -1.05 -1.84
CA PRO A 176 20.72 -1.44 -2.07
C PRO A 176 21.17 -0.98 -3.46
N ASP A 177 22.35 -0.38 -3.56
CA ASP A 177 22.96 -0.07 -4.86
C ASP A 177 23.28 -1.40 -5.58
N SER A 178 22.82 -1.56 -6.82
CA SER A 178 23.12 -2.72 -7.65
C SER A 178 24.52 -2.66 -8.27
N SER A 179 25.25 -1.54 -8.09
CA SER A 179 26.64 -1.41 -8.53
C SER A 179 27.60 -1.95 -7.46
N SER A 180 28.36 -2.98 -7.81
CA SER A 180 29.26 -3.74 -6.92
C SER A 180 30.52 -2.98 -6.46
N SER A 181 30.51 -1.64 -6.45
CA SER A 181 31.68 -0.83 -6.08
C SER A 181 31.42 0.39 -5.21
N SER A 182 30.16 0.68 -4.85
CA SER A 182 29.83 1.86 -4.03
C SER A 182 28.96 1.49 -2.83
N THR A 183 29.44 1.81 -1.62
CA THR A 183 28.72 1.63 -0.34
C THR A 183 27.65 2.71 -0.13
N ILE A 184 27.12 3.31 -1.21
CA ILE A 184 26.18 4.43 -1.11
C ILE A 184 24.77 3.86 -0.97
N THR A 185 24.23 3.96 0.23
CA THR A 185 22.82 3.68 0.51
C THR A 185 21.95 4.66 -0.27
N GLN A 186 21.16 4.17 -1.23
CA GLN A 186 20.23 4.99 -1.99
C GLN A 186 18.87 4.98 -1.27
N GLN A 187 18.14 6.10 -1.34
CA GLN A 187 16.77 6.17 -0.83
C GLN A 187 15.80 6.64 -1.90
N VAL A 188 14.59 6.07 -1.87
CA VAL A 188 13.51 6.38 -2.80
C VAL A 188 12.22 6.60 -2.04
N VAL A 189 11.44 7.59 -2.48
CA VAL A 189 10.05 7.73 -2.00
C VAL A 189 9.23 6.61 -2.63
N GLY A 190 8.62 5.76 -1.81
CA GLY A 190 7.90 4.55 -2.18
C GLY A 190 6.55 4.78 -2.85
N PHE A 191 6.40 5.86 -3.62
CA PHE A 191 5.23 6.15 -4.42
C PHE A 191 5.58 6.29 -5.89
N ARG A 192 4.75 5.74 -6.77
CA ARG A 192 4.80 6.02 -8.20
C ARG A 192 3.45 6.53 -8.68
N ARG A 193 3.52 7.44 -9.67
CA ARG A 193 2.35 7.94 -10.36
C ARG A 193 1.69 6.80 -11.14
N GLY A 194 0.40 6.58 -10.91
CA GLY A 194 -0.36 5.58 -11.63
C GLY A 194 -0.51 5.90 -13.11
N THR A 195 -0.55 4.85 -13.92
CA THR A 195 -1.07 4.89 -15.29
C THR A 195 -2.55 4.49 -15.27
N ALA A 196 -3.31 4.74 -16.34
CA ALA A 196 -4.73 4.39 -16.45
C ALA A 196 -5.05 2.88 -16.34
N THR A 197 -4.05 2.04 -16.07
CA THR A 197 -4.11 0.58 -15.94
C THR A 197 -3.32 0.12 -14.70
N ILE A 198 -3.94 -0.78 -13.92
CA ILE A 198 -3.28 -1.52 -12.82
C ILE A 198 -2.48 -2.70 -13.41
N GLY A 199 -1.26 -2.93 -12.90
CA GLY A 199 -0.55 -4.20 -13.11
C GLY A 199 0.31 -4.31 -14.38
N GLY A 200 0.88 -3.20 -14.87
CA GLY A 200 1.71 -3.17 -16.09
C GLY A 200 3.20 -2.88 -15.86
N GLY A 201 3.80 -3.38 -14.78
CA GLY A 201 5.26 -3.34 -14.64
C GLY A 201 5.87 -4.52 -15.38
N ARG A 202 6.37 -4.32 -16.61
CA ARG A 202 7.17 -5.32 -17.31
C ARG A 202 8.46 -5.49 -16.51
N VAL A 203 8.69 -6.69 -15.98
CA VAL A 203 10.00 -7.08 -15.44
C VAL A 203 10.96 -7.04 -16.62
N HIS A 204 11.92 -6.11 -16.57
CA HIS A 204 13.11 -6.12 -17.41
C HIS A 204 14.29 -6.47 -16.52
#